data_AF-A0AAD8XYH8-F1
#
_entry.id   AF-A0AAD8XYH8-F1
#
_cell.length_a   1.000
_cell.length_b   1.000
_cell.length_c   1.000
_cell.angle_alpha   90.00
_cell.angle_beta   90.00
_cell.angle_gamma   90.00
#
_symmetry.space_group_name_H-M   'P 1'
#
loop_
_entity.id
_entity.type
_entity.pdbx_description
1 polymer ?
#
loop_
_entity_poly.entity_id
_entity_poly.type
_entity_poly.pdbx_seq_one_letter_code
_entity_poly.pdbx_strand_id
1 'polypeptide(L)'
;MHPVTGQIMVPRTTSAPVTDTSIVSEGIANLHAAVLGAFHNQRKGGVVVSCGDDYMLAIEFDGPHGNGGVYGEMVFADKCTSAQAVVRKRNCQRATELGRNFLAGETVQYIDTNEIDFFSLLSKYKMQATWDGLIDLKSGLRLYTVAIAR
;
A
#
# COMPACT_ATOMS: atom_id res chain seq x y z
N MET A 1 -50.59 30.44 13.17
CA MET A 1 -50.05 30.08 11.84
C MET A 1 -48.54 30.19 11.92
N HIS A 2 -47.84 29.06 12.02
CA HIS A 2 -46.39 29.00 12.22
C HIS A 2 -45.65 28.88 10.88
N PRO A 3 -44.47 29.52 10.71
CA PRO A 3 -43.66 29.32 9.51
C PRO A 3 -42.92 27.97 9.57
N VAL A 4 -42.97 27.22 8.47
CA VAL A 4 -42.22 25.98 8.30
C VAL A 4 -40.83 26.33 7.76
N THR A 5 -39.83 26.27 8.63
CA THR A 5 -38.41 26.39 8.28
C THR A 5 -37.94 25.07 7.66
N GLY A 6 -37.95 24.97 6.34
CA GLY A 6 -37.36 23.83 5.63
C GLY A 6 -35.84 23.94 5.64
N GLN A 7 -35.17 23.15 6.49
CA GLN A 7 -33.73 22.94 6.37
C GLN A 7 -33.44 22.15 5.08
N ILE A 8 -32.72 22.76 4.15
CA ILE A 8 -32.14 22.08 2.99
C ILE A 8 -31.02 21.19 3.52
N MET A 9 -31.29 19.89 3.61
CA MET A 9 -30.31 18.88 3.96
C MET A 9 -29.37 18.71 2.77
N VAL A 10 -28.20 19.35 2.84
CA VAL A 10 -27.12 19.14 1.86
C VAL A 10 -26.68 17.68 2.00
N PRO A 11 -26.70 16.86 0.93
CA PRO A 11 -26.19 15.50 1.01
C PRO A 11 -24.72 15.58 1.40
N ARG A 12 -24.36 15.05 2.58
CA ARG A 12 -22.97 14.72 2.88
C ARG A 12 -22.55 13.74 1.80
N THR A 13 -21.65 14.16 0.91
CA THR A 13 -20.92 13.26 0.02
C THR A 13 -20.26 12.21 0.89
N THR A 14 -20.94 11.08 0.99
CA THR A 14 -20.43 9.83 1.52
C THR A 14 -19.39 9.41 0.49
N SER A 15 -18.12 9.62 0.81
CA SER A 15 -17.03 8.99 0.08
C SER A 15 -17.34 7.50 0.06
N ALA A 16 -17.73 6.98 -1.10
CA ALA A 16 -17.96 5.56 -1.27
C ALA A 16 -16.68 4.84 -0.84
N PRO A 17 -16.77 3.76 -0.04
CA PRO A 17 -15.60 2.96 0.29
C PRO A 17 -15.02 2.43 -1.02
N VAL A 18 -13.71 2.59 -1.17
CA VAL A 18 -12.94 2.11 -2.32
C VAL A 18 -13.28 0.64 -2.52
N THR A 19 -13.95 0.33 -3.62
CA THR A 19 -14.35 -1.03 -3.97
C THR A 19 -13.15 -1.71 -4.60
N ASP A 20 -12.10 -1.90 -3.81
CA ASP A 20 -10.96 -2.72 -4.20
C ASP A 20 -11.37 -4.19 -4.01
N THR A 21 -11.49 -4.88 -5.13
CA THR A 21 -11.65 -6.33 -5.18
C THR A 21 -10.53 -6.99 -4.38
N SER A 22 -10.91 -7.54 -3.23
CA SER A 22 -10.14 -8.47 -2.39
C SER A 22 -9.12 -7.83 -1.44
N ILE A 23 -9.60 -7.10 -0.44
CA ILE A 23 -8.88 -7.01 0.85
C ILE A 23 -8.84 -8.42 1.44
N VAL A 24 -7.67 -9.06 1.44
CA VAL A 24 -7.48 -10.36 2.09
C VAL A 24 -7.12 -10.11 3.54
N SER A 25 -8.10 -10.21 4.44
CA SER A 25 -7.97 -9.84 5.86
C SER A 25 -7.63 -10.98 6.81
N GLU A 26 -7.39 -12.21 6.34
CA GLU A 26 -7.21 -13.36 7.24
C GLU A 26 -5.90 -14.12 7.01
N GLY A 27 -5.07 -14.13 8.05
CA GLY A 27 -4.22 -15.27 8.42
C GLY A 27 -3.28 -15.80 7.34
N ILE A 28 -2.70 -14.93 6.51
CA ILE A 28 -1.67 -15.38 5.56
C ILE A 28 -0.41 -15.72 6.34
N ALA A 29 -0.29 -16.98 6.78
CA ALA A 29 0.90 -17.53 7.46
C ALA A 29 2.20 -17.35 6.65
N ASN A 30 2.08 -16.92 5.38
CA ASN A 30 3.18 -16.59 4.51
C ASN A 30 2.84 -15.37 3.64
N LEU A 31 2.91 -14.14 4.20
CA LEU A 31 2.71 -12.88 3.46
C LEU A 31 3.50 -12.84 2.15
N HIS A 32 4.69 -13.41 2.15
CA HIS A 32 5.53 -13.51 0.97
C HIS A 32 4.87 -14.36 -0.14
N ALA A 33 4.22 -15.48 0.19
CA ALA A 33 3.47 -16.27 -0.77
C ALA A 33 2.26 -15.50 -1.34
N ALA A 34 1.61 -14.64 -0.56
CA ALA A 34 0.54 -13.78 -1.07
C ALA A 34 1.05 -12.71 -2.05
N VAL A 35 2.21 -12.10 -1.75
CA VAL A 35 2.89 -11.19 -2.69
C VAL A 35 3.25 -11.92 -3.99
N LEU A 36 3.80 -13.14 -3.89
CA LEU A 36 4.09 -13.96 -5.08
C LEU A 36 2.82 -14.37 -5.83
N GLY A 37 1.73 -14.65 -5.12
CA GLY A 37 0.43 -14.91 -5.73
C GLY A 37 -0.06 -13.73 -6.56
N ALA A 38 0.05 -12.51 -6.03
CA ALA A 38 -0.27 -11.29 -6.78
C ALA A 38 0.61 -11.13 -8.03
N PHE A 39 1.91 -11.40 -7.91
CA PHE A 39 2.83 -11.44 -9.04
C PHE A 39 2.35 -12.40 -10.12
N HIS A 40 2.09 -13.66 -9.77
CA HIS A 40 1.74 -14.69 -10.75
C HIS A 40 0.39 -14.50 -11.45
N ASN A 41 -0.55 -13.80 -10.80
CA ASN A 41 -1.91 -13.67 -11.29
C ASN A 41 -2.18 -12.38 -12.09
N GLN A 42 -1.24 -11.42 -12.14
CA GLN A 42 -1.47 -10.10 -12.71
C GLN A 42 -0.44 -9.76 -13.81
N ARG A 43 -0.83 -9.00 -14.83
CA ARG A 43 0.06 -8.61 -15.95
C ARG A 43 1.01 -7.47 -15.56
N LYS A 44 0.46 -6.43 -14.92
CA LYS A 44 1.16 -5.35 -14.25
C LYS A 44 0.36 -4.98 -13.01
N GLY A 45 0.97 -5.03 -11.84
CA GLY A 45 0.22 -4.90 -10.60
C GLY A 45 1.07 -4.44 -9.44
N GLY A 46 0.45 -4.47 -8.27
CA GLY A 46 1.18 -4.22 -7.05
C GLY A 46 0.42 -4.70 -5.83
N VAL A 47 1.15 -4.80 -4.73
CA VAL A 47 0.61 -5.19 -3.44
C VAL A 47 0.87 -4.08 -2.45
N VAL A 48 -0.17 -3.69 -1.72
CA VAL A 48 -0.06 -2.85 -0.54
C VAL A 48 -0.23 -3.75 0.68
N VAL A 49 0.85 -3.92 1.44
CA VAL A 49 0.82 -4.61 2.74
C VAL A 49 0.78 -3.55 3.83
N SER A 50 -0.17 -3.65 4.75
CA SER A 50 -0.34 -2.73 5.87
C SER A 50 -0.29 -3.42 7.22
N CYS A 51 0.20 -2.69 8.21
CA CYS A 51 0.02 -3.05 9.61
C CYS A 51 -0.66 -1.85 10.31
N GLY A 52 -1.99 -1.93 10.40
CA GLY A 52 -2.80 -0.83 10.92
C GLY A 52 -2.62 0.46 10.11
N ASP A 53 -2.58 1.60 10.82
CA ASP A 53 -2.44 2.93 10.22
C ASP A 53 -0.99 3.43 10.19
N ASP A 54 -0.11 2.70 10.87
CA ASP A 54 1.23 3.12 11.21
C ASP A 54 2.26 2.73 10.14
N TYR A 55 2.07 1.58 9.49
CA TYR A 55 3.04 1.03 8.55
C TYR A 55 2.40 0.59 7.25
N MET A 56 3.09 0.87 6.14
CA MET A 56 2.68 0.45 4.80
C MET A 56 3.89 0.10 3.93
N LEU A 57 3.76 -0.99 3.18
CA LEU A 57 4.64 -1.37 2.07
C LEU A 57 3.84 -1.41 0.78
N ALA A 58 4.20 -0.58 -0.19
CA ALA A 58 3.66 -0.66 -1.54
C ALA A 58 4.73 -1.25 -2.44
N ILE A 59 4.43 -2.40 -3.07
CA ILE A 59 5.35 -3.13 -3.91
C ILE A 59 4.77 -3.16 -5.32
N GLU A 60 5.38 -2.45 -6.27
CA GLU A 60 5.04 -2.55 -7.70
C GLU A 60 5.91 -3.60 -8.37
N PHE A 61 5.30 -4.42 -9.23
CA PHE A 61 6.01 -5.36 -10.08
C PHE A 61 5.33 -5.50 -11.43
N ASP A 62 6.14 -5.75 -12.46
CA ASP A 62 5.66 -6.31 -13.72
C ASP A 62 5.51 -7.81 -13.50
N GLY A 63 4.30 -8.35 -13.63
CA GLY A 63 4.05 -9.78 -13.41
C GLY A 63 4.80 -10.68 -14.41
N PRO A 64 4.62 -12.00 -14.38
CA PRO A 64 5.38 -12.95 -15.21
C PRO A 64 5.17 -12.79 -16.72
N HIS A 65 4.17 -11.97 -17.12
CA HIS A 65 3.85 -11.64 -18.50
C HIS A 65 4.33 -10.23 -18.92
N GLY A 66 4.97 -9.49 -18.02
CA GLY A 66 5.54 -8.17 -18.27
C GLY A 66 7.02 -8.24 -18.68
N ASN A 67 7.76 -7.13 -18.51
CA ASN A 67 9.15 -6.99 -18.94
C ASN A 67 10.19 -7.43 -17.89
N GLY A 68 9.77 -7.87 -16.70
CA GLY A 68 10.65 -8.07 -15.55
C GLY A 68 10.54 -9.43 -14.89
N GLY A 69 11.65 -9.90 -14.30
CA GLY A 69 11.66 -11.02 -13.35
C GLY A 69 10.95 -10.68 -12.04
N VAL A 70 11.14 -11.47 -10.99
CA VAL A 70 10.52 -11.22 -9.66
C VAL A 70 11.25 -10.08 -8.95
N TYR A 71 11.25 -8.89 -9.54
CA TYR A 71 11.80 -7.65 -9.00
C TYR A 71 10.64 -6.69 -8.74
N GLY A 72 10.77 -5.89 -7.69
CA GLY A 72 9.76 -4.88 -7.39
C GLY A 72 10.37 -3.59 -6.87
N GLU A 73 9.60 -2.52 -7.03
CA GLU A 73 9.85 -1.23 -6.37
C GLU A 73 9.00 -1.19 -5.11
N MET A 74 9.66 -1.14 -3.95
CA MET A 74 9.02 -1.14 -2.64
C MET A 74 9.11 0.24 -2.00
N VAL A 75 7.98 0.88 -1.74
CA VAL A 75 7.89 2.11 -0.93
C VAL A 75 7.47 1.74 0.49
N PHE A 76 8.27 2.16 1.47
CA PHE A 76 7.96 1.98 2.89
C PHE A 76 7.59 3.31 3.55
N ALA A 77 6.44 3.33 4.21
CA ALA A 77 6.02 4.39 5.13
C ALA A 77 5.93 3.82 6.55
N ASP A 78 6.56 4.47 7.51
CA ASP A 78 6.49 4.13 8.94
C ASP A 78 5.71 5.18 9.74
N LYS A 79 5.62 4.97 11.06
CA LYS A 79 5.00 5.92 11.99
C LYS A 79 5.82 7.19 12.23
N CYS A 80 6.92 7.43 11.52
CA CYS A 80 7.69 8.65 11.72
C CYS A 80 6.88 9.87 11.29
N THR A 81 7.05 10.98 12.00
CA THR A 81 6.29 12.22 11.78
C THR A 81 6.37 12.72 10.34
N SER A 82 7.54 12.55 9.70
CA SER A 82 7.75 12.95 8.31
C SER A 82 6.90 12.11 7.34
N ALA A 83 6.88 10.78 7.48
CA ALA A 83 6.07 9.88 6.66
C ALA A 83 4.58 10.14 6.82
N GLN A 84 4.13 10.31 8.07
CA GLN A 84 2.73 10.62 8.38
C GLN A 84 2.30 12.00 7.83
N ALA A 85 3.21 12.97 7.75
CA ALA A 85 2.92 14.25 7.10
C ALA A 85 2.67 14.07 5.58
N VAL A 86 3.29 13.09 4.92
CA VAL A 86 3.05 12.80 3.50
C VAL A 86 1.68 12.19 3.28
N VAL A 87 1.30 11.22 4.11
CA VAL A 87 -0.04 10.61 4.11
C VAL A 87 -1.08 11.73 4.14
N ARG A 88 -0.97 12.64 5.12
CA ARG A 88 -1.89 13.78 5.26
C ARG A 88 -1.83 14.76 4.09
N LYS A 89 -0.64 15.12 3.60
CA LYS A 89 -0.47 16.05 2.46
C LYS A 89 -1.10 15.53 1.17
N ARG A 90 -1.16 14.20 0.99
CA ARG A 90 -1.78 13.54 -0.16
C ARG A 90 -3.29 13.36 0.01
N ASN A 91 -3.90 13.99 1.03
CA ASN A 91 -5.28 13.81 1.43
C ASN A 91 -5.65 12.34 1.75
N CYS A 92 -4.65 11.53 2.10
CA CYS A 92 -4.87 10.19 2.63
C CYS A 92 -5.13 10.29 4.14
N GLN A 93 -6.10 9.53 4.62
CA GLN A 93 -6.35 9.39 6.06
C GLN A 93 -5.41 8.36 6.70
N ARG A 94 -4.97 7.37 5.91
CA ARG A 94 -4.20 6.20 6.38
C ARG A 94 -2.98 5.94 5.50
N ALA A 95 -1.92 5.36 6.06
CA ALA A 95 -0.73 5.01 5.28
C ALA A 95 -1.04 4.02 4.14
N THR A 96 -2.04 3.15 4.33
CA THR A 96 -2.50 2.17 3.35
C THR A 96 -3.06 2.81 2.07
N GLU A 97 -3.80 3.91 2.22
CA GLU A 97 -4.37 4.68 1.11
C GLU A 97 -3.28 5.33 0.25
N LEU A 98 -2.13 5.65 0.86
CA LEU A 98 -0.98 6.19 0.14
C LEU A 98 -0.38 5.16 -0.82
N GLY A 99 -0.51 3.86 -0.54
CA GLY A 99 0.04 2.80 -1.39
C GLY A 99 -0.46 2.87 -2.84
N ARG A 100 -1.75 3.17 -3.05
CA ARG A 100 -2.33 3.34 -4.39
C ARG A 100 -1.69 4.47 -5.20
N ASN A 101 -1.22 5.52 -4.51
CA ASN A 101 -0.59 6.66 -5.18
C ASN A 101 0.82 6.35 -5.69
N PHE A 102 1.43 5.25 -5.21
CA PHE A 102 2.76 4.81 -5.65
C PHE A 102 2.70 3.75 -6.73
N LEU A 103 1.68 2.90 -6.72
CA LEU A 103 1.56 1.80 -7.67
C LEU A 103 0.99 2.32 -8.99
N ALA A 104 1.76 2.20 -10.07
CA ALA A 104 1.30 2.47 -11.44
C ALA A 104 0.74 1.21 -12.14
N GLY A 105 0.48 0.14 -11.38
CA GLY A 105 -0.13 -1.10 -11.86
C GLY A 105 -1.64 -0.97 -12.10
N GLU A 106 -2.18 -1.80 -12.99
CA GLU A 106 -3.62 -1.80 -13.34
C GLU A 106 -4.48 -2.46 -12.26
N THR A 107 -3.88 -3.34 -11.46
CA THR A 107 -4.55 -4.07 -10.37
C THR A 107 -3.70 -3.96 -9.10
N VAL A 108 -4.33 -3.58 -8.00
CA VAL A 108 -3.68 -3.46 -6.69
C VAL A 108 -4.35 -4.41 -5.71
N GLN A 109 -3.57 -5.23 -5.03
CA GLN A 109 -4.05 -6.07 -3.94
C GLN A 109 -3.69 -5.48 -2.59
N TYR A 110 -4.63 -5.47 -1.65
CA TYR A 110 -4.44 -4.97 -0.30
C TYR A 110 -4.42 -6.12 0.70
N ILE A 111 -3.40 -6.15 1.55
CA ILE A 111 -3.19 -7.17 2.58
C ILE A 111 -2.99 -6.45 3.91
N ASP A 112 -3.89 -6.69 4.87
CA ASP A 112 -3.71 -6.22 6.23
C ASP A 112 -3.12 -7.32 7.10
N THR A 113 -2.18 -6.99 7.98
CA THR A 113 -1.45 -7.96 8.78
C THR A 113 -1.00 -7.40 10.13
N ASN A 114 -0.43 -8.27 10.98
CA ASN A 114 0.14 -7.88 12.26
C ASN A 114 1.60 -7.39 12.12
N GLU A 115 2.09 -6.74 13.17
CA GLU A 115 3.42 -6.12 13.20
C GLU A 115 4.56 -7.14 12.99
N ILE A 116 4.43 -8.35 13.54
CA ILE A 116 5.44 -9.41 13.44
C ILE A 116 5.63 -9.84 11.99
N ASP A 117 4.54 -10.18 11.31
CA ASP A 117 4.58 -10.64 9.93
C ASP A 117 4.99 -9.51 8.98
N PHE A 118 4.51 -8.29 9.22
CA PHE A 118 4.89 -7.11 8.47
C PHE A 118 6.41 -6.87 8.49
N PHE A 119 7.01 -6.84 9.69
CA PHE A 119 8.44 -6.60 9.82
C PHE A 119 9.30 -7.78 9.36
N SER A 120 8.79 -9.00 9.48
CA SER A 120 9.42 -10.19 8.90
C SER A 120 9.54 -10.07 7.37
N LEU A 121 8.46 -9.67 6.70
CA LEU A 121 8.44 -9.41 5.26
C LEU A 121 9.38 -8.26 4.87
N LEU A 122 9.29 -7.13 5.58
CA LEU A 122 10.15 -5.97 5.34
C LEU A 122 11.63 -6.34 5.45
N SER A 123 12.00 -7.08 6.50
CA SER A 123 13.38 -7.54 6.70
C SER A 123 13.84 -8.44 5.57
N LYS A 124 13.01 -9.41 5.16
CA LYS A 124 13.27 -10.30 4.02
C LYS A 124 13.59 -9.52 2.74
N TYR A 125 12.76 -8.54 2.40
CA TYR A 125 12.94 -7.77 1.16
C TYR A 125 14.08 -6.77 1.25
N LYS A 126 14.34 -6.16 2.41
CA LYS A 126 15.51 -5.29 2.60
C LYS A 126 16.83 -6.04 2.46
N MET A 127 16.92 -7.30 2.91
CA MET A 127 18.12 -8.12 2.69
C MET A 127 18.41 -8.36 1.20
N GLN A 128 17.38 -8.30 0.36
CA GLN A 128 17.47 -8.51 -1.10
C GLN A 128 17.41 -7.19 -1.88
N ALA A 129 17.44 -6.06 -1.18
CA ALA A 129 17.41 -4.73 -1.78
C ALA A 129 18.81 -4.35 -2.29
N THR A 130 18.87 -3.84 -3.51
CA THR A 130 20.12 -3.33 -4.11
C THR A 130 20.31 -1.83 -3.90
N TRP A 131 19.24 -1.11 -3.51
CA TRP A 131 19.26 0.33 -3.25
C TRP A 131 18.30 0.68 -2.09
N ASP A 132 18.75 1.52 -1.15
CA ASP A 132 17.89 2.24 -0.18
C ASP A 132 18.02 3.73 -0.54
N GLY A 133 17.02 4.23 -1.27
CA GLY A 133 16.95 5.63 -1.63
C GLY A 133 15.83 6.32 -0.89
N LEU A 134 16.06 7.56 -0.44
CA LEU A 134 14.98 8.41 0.03
C LEU A 134 14.32 9.03 -1.20
N ILE A 135 13.06 8.69 -1.45
CA ILE A 135 12.29 9.32 -2.54
C ILE A 135 12.09 10.80 -2.24
N ASP A 136 11.93 11.12 -0.95
CA ASP A 136 11.85 12.48 -0.48
C ASP A 136 12.36 12.56 0.97
N LEU A 137 13.55 13.15 1.14
CA LEU A 137 14.20 13.43 2.42
C LEU A 137 13.29 14.24 3.38
N LYS A 138 12.38 15.06 2.86
CA LYS A 138 11.42 15.84 3.66
C LYS A 138 10.19 15.01 4.08
N SER A 139 10.00 13.87 3.43
CA SER A 139 8.80 13.03 3.50
C SER A 139 9.02 11.78 4.33
N GLY A 140 10.27 11.41 4.62
CA GLY A 140 10.57 10.21 5.41
C GLY A 140 10.22 8.88 4.72
N LEU A 141 9.84 8.89 3.45
CA LEU A 141 9.53 7.69 2.68
C LEU A 141 10.80 7.11 2.05
N ARG A 142 10.86 5.77 2.00
CA ARG A 142 12.02 5.04 1.49
C ARG A 142 11.62 4.20 0.29
N LEU A 143 12.41 4.27 -0.79
CA LEU A 143 12.32 3.37 -1.95
C LEU A 143 13.39 2.31 -1.84
N TYR A 144 12.97 1.10 -2.16
CA TYR A 144 13.85 -0.02 -2.32
C TYR A 144 13.61 -0.67 -3.67
N THR A 145 14.68 -0.86 -4.44
CA THR A 145 14.66 -1.82 -5.54
C THR A 145 14.96 -3.18 -4.94
N VAL A 146 13.96 -4.05 -4.90
CA VAL A 146 14.04 -5.36 -4.24
C VAL A 146 14.01 -6.50 -5.27
N ALA A 147 14.93 -7.45 -5.13
CA ALA A 147 14.69 -8.78 -5.67
C ALA A 147 13.75 -9.51 -4.72
N ILE A 148 12.71 -10.14 -5.24
CA ILE A 148 11.76 -10.94 -4.47
C ILE A 148 12.08 -12.39 -4.80
N ALA A 149 12.77 -13.09 -3.89
CA ALA A 149 13.06 -14.51 -4.08
C ALA A 149 11.77 -15.32 -4.31
N ARG A 150 11.84 -16.35 -5.16
CA ARG A 150 10.75 -17.31 -5.40
C ARG A 150 10.63 -18.31 -4.24
#